data_AF-A0A366MHG0-F1
#
_entry.id   AF-A0A366MHG0-F1
#
_cell.length_a   1.000
_cell.length_b   1.000
_cell.length_c   1.000
_cell.angle_alpha   90.00
_cell.angle_beta   90.00
_cell.angle_gamma   90.00
#
_symmetry.space_group_name_H-M   'P 1'
#
loop_
_entity.id
_entity.type
_entity.pdbx_description
1 polymer ?
#
loop_
_entity_poly.entity_id
_entity_poly.type
_entity_poly.pdbx_seq_one_letter_code
_entity_poly.pdbx_strand_id
1 'polypeptide(L)'
;KYALEAGLCPYGNAKAMTIAPSFIDPIPKHREPLHSFRPDLIEKYPASADKTNHWRVDVPYISRQTEKNWKEEFPINIVSGRVVEHMGTGTETRASHYLAELSPEMYGELHPNMAAKLGIKHGEM
;
A
#
# COMPACT_ATOMS: atom_id res chain seq x y z
N LYS A 1 -23.81 -38.33 -1.47
CA LYS A 1 -23.81 -39.54 -0.60
C LYS A 1 -22.42 -40.18 -0.57
N TYR A 2 -21.91 -40.69 -1.69
CA TYR A 2 -20.57 -41.29 -1.79
C TYR A 2 -19.40 -40.37 -1.39
N ALA A 3 -19.45 -39.07 -1.73
CA ALA A 3 -18.39 -38.13 -1.36
C ALA A 3 -18.28 -37.91 0.16
N LEU A 4 -19.42 -37.76 0.86
CA LEU A 4 -19.45 -37.62 2.32
C LEU A 4 -19.05 -38.92 3.02
N GLU A 5 -19.46 -40.09 2.48
CA GLU A 5 -19.02 -41.41 2.97
C GLU A 5 -17.51 -41.63 2.78
N ALA A 6 -16.90 -41.08 1.72
CA ALA A 6 -15.46 -41.10 1.50
C ALA A 6 -14.68 -40.03 2.29
N GLY A 7 -15.35 -39.28 3.17
CA GLY A 7 -14.74 -38.20 3.96
C GLY A 7 -14.35 -36.96 3.13
N LEU A 8 -14.89 -36.81 1.92
CA LEU A 8 -14.68 -35.67 1.04
C LEU A 8 -15.76 -34.61 1.31
N CYS A 9 -15.35 -33.44 1.81
CA CYS A 9 -16.22 -32.27 1.95
C CYS A 9 -16.47 -31.62 0.57
N PRO A 10 -17.72 -31.22 0.23
CA PRO A 10 -18.06 -30.62 -1.07
C PRO A 10 -17.29 -29.34 -1.41
N TYR A 11 -16.80 -28.63 -0.38
CA TYR A 11 -16.03 -27.38 -0.50
C TYR A 11 -14.50 -27.61 -0.49
N GLY A 12 -14.05 -28.87 -0.49
CA GLY A 12 -12.64 -29.26 -0.46
C GLY A 12 -12.17 -29.67 0.94
N ASN A 13 -11.20 -30.59 0.96
CA ASN A 13 -10.55 -31.11 2.18
C ASN A 13 -9.23 -30.39 2.51
N ALA A 14 -8.94 -29.29 1.83
CA ALA A 14 -7.73 -28.52 2.07
C ALA A 14 -7.77 -27.89 3.47
N LYS A 15 -6.67 -28.01 4.21
CA LYS A 15 -6.49 -27.30 5.48
C LYS A 15 -5.96 -25.90 5.20
N ALA A 16 -6.30 -24.94 6.07
CA ALA A 16 -5.67 -23.63 6.04
C ALA A 16 -4.15 -23.78 6.11
N MET A 17 -3.44 -23.13 5.19
CA MET A 17 -1.99 -23.20 5.12
C MET A 17 -1.39 -22.13 6.02
N THR A 18 -0.76 -22.55 7.12
CA THR A 18 0.04 -21.66 7.99
C THR A 18 1.43 -21.39 7.41
N ILE A 19 1.88 -22.22 6.48
CA ILE A 19 3.13 -22.09 5.74
C ILE A 19 2.78 -22.15 4.25
N ALA A 20 3.19 -21.12 3.50
CA ALA A 20 2.95 -21.00 2.06
C ALA A 20 4.26 -21.20 1.28
N PRO A 21 4.68 -22.44 1.01
CA PRO A 21 5.99 -22.73 0.41
C PRO A 21 6.19 -22.18 -1.01
N SER A 22 5.10 -21.82 -1.71
CA SER A 22 5.14 -21.21 -3.03
C SER A 22 5.49 -19.72 -3.01
N PHE A 23 5.47 -19.07 -1.85
CA PHE A 23 5.74 -17.64 -1.71
C PHE A 23 7.23 -17.40 -1.46
N ILE A 24 7.70 -16.19 -1.75
CA ILE A 24 9.09 -15.76 -1.47
C ILE A 24 9.40 -15.95 0.03
N ASP A 25 8.46 -15.52 0.87
CA ASP A 25 8.51 -15.73 2.31
C ASP A 25 7.38 -16.71 2.69
N PRO A 26 7.71 -17.96 3.06
CA PRO A 26 6.70 -18.96 3.42
C PRO A 26 5.89 -18.63 4.67
N ILE A 27 6.39 -17.70 5.49
CA ILE A 27 5.78 -17.19 6.71
C ILE A 27 5.91 -15.67 6.63
N PRO A 28 4.94 -14.89 7.15
CA PRO A 28 5.03 -13.43 7.19
C PRO A 28 6.34 -12.98 7.82
N LYS A 29 7.12 -12.21 7.06
CA LYS A 29 8.34 -11.55 7.51
C LYS A 29 8.21 -10.07 7.23
N HIS A 30 8.70 -9.25 8.15
CA HIS A 30 8.80 -7.82 7.91
C HIS A 30 9.84 -7.56 6.83
N ARG A 31 9.48 -6.73 5.86
CA ARG A 31 10.36 -6.16 4.83
C ARG A 31 10.02 -4.69 4.72
N GLU A 32 11.03 -3.83 4.68
CA GLU A 32 10.80 -2.41 4.50
C GLU A 32 10.19 -2.14 3.12
N PRO A 33 9.24 -1.19 3.03
CA PRO A 33 8.76 -0.68 1.75
C PRO A 33 9.90 -0.17 0.87
N LEU A 34 9.67 -0.14 -0.45
CA LEU A 34 10.66 0.35 -1.42
C LEU A 34 11.12 1.79 -1.13
N HIS A 35 10.19 2.64 -0.71
CA HIS A 35 10.45 4.01 -0.31
C HIS A 35 10.14 4.15 1.18
N SER A 36 11.14 3.93 2.02
CA SER A 36 11.03 4.07 3.47
C SER A 36 11.66 5.37 3.95
N PHE A 37 11.03 6.00 4.95
CA PHE A 37 11.57 7.17 5.66
C PHE A 37 12.67 6.78 6.67
N ARG A 38 12.91 5.48 6.83
CA ARG A 38 13.88 4.86 7.74
C ARG A 38 14.92 4.04 6.98
N PRO A 39 15.96 4.69 6.44
CA PRO A 39 17.07 3.99 5.79
C PRO A 39 17.74 2.95 6.70
N ASP A 40 17.75 3.21 8.02
CA ASP A 40 18.29 2.29 9.03
C ASP A 40 17.56 0.94 9.09
N LEU A 41 16.29 0.90 8.71
CA LEU A 41 15.52 -0.34 8.66
C LEU A 41 15.69 -1.08 7.34
N ILE A 42 16.03 -0.38 6.25
CA ILE A 42 16.26 -1.01 4.93
C ILE A 42 17.43 -1.99 5.03
N GLU A 43 18.50 -1.62 5.75
CA GLU A 43 19.64 -2.50 5.99
C GLU A 43 19.27 -3.76 6.79
N LYS A 44 18.34 -3.63 7.75
CA LYS A 44 17.92 -4.75 8.62
C LYS A 44 16.89 -5.65 7.97
N TYR A 45 15.98 -5.07 7.19
CA TYR A 45 14.82 -5.73 6.60
C TYR A 45 14.68 -5.36 5.12
N PRO A 46 15.63 -5.78 4.26
CA PRO A 46 15.62 -5.39 2.86
C PRO A 46 14.42 -5.96 2.10
N ALA A 47 14.06 -5.28 1.01
CA ALA A 47 13.08 -5.78 0.05
C ALA A 47 13.53 -7.11 -0.58
N SER A 48 12.59 -7.76 -1.27
CA SER A 48 12.84 -9.01 -1.99
C SER A 48 13.82 -8.81 -3.15
N ALA A 49 14.41 -9.89 -3.64
CA ALA A 49 15.19 -9.86 -4.86
C ALA A 49 14.32 -9.44 -6.07
N ASP A 50 14.96 -8.81 -7.05
CA ASP A 50 14.34 -8.41 -8.30
C ASP A 50 13.78 -9.64 -9.04
N LYS A 51 12.63 -9.47 -9.69
CA LYS A 51 12.00 -10.53 -10.47
C LYS A 51 12.07 -10.22 -11.94
N THR A 52 12.83 -11.02 -12.67
CA THR A 52 12.82 -10.98 -14.13
C THR A 52 11.59 -11.69 -14.68
N ASN A 53 11.02 -11.16 -15.76
CA ASN A 53 9.86 -11.71 -16.45
C ASN A 53 8.68 -12.06 -15.51
N HIS A 54 8.36 -11.17 -14.58
CA HIS A 54 7.20 -11.31 -13.70
C HIS A 54 5.91 -11.03 -14.50
N TRP A 55 5.43 -12.06 -15.20
CA TRP A 55 4.31 -11.94 -16.16
C TRP A 55 4.57 -10.90 -17.26
N ARG A 56 5.72 -11.04 -17.95
CA ARG A 56 6.17 -10.21 -19.10
C ARG A 56 6.76 -8.85 -18.74
N VAL A 57 6.95 -8.53 -17.46
CA VAL A 57 7.60 -7.29 -17.01
C VAL A 57 8.66 -7.62 -15.96
N ASP A 58 9.83 -6.99 -16.07
CA ASP A 58 10.85 -7.04 -15.04
C ASP A 58 10.46 -6.11 -13.89
N VAL A 59 10.43 -6.64 -12.67
CA VAL A 59 10.02 -5.88 -11.47
C VAL A 59 11.25 -5.68 -10.57
N PRO A 60 11.80 -4.46 -10.55
CA PRO A 60 12.88 -4.10 -9.64
C PRO A 60 12.33 -3.88 -8.23
N TYR A 61 12.87 -4.60 -7.25
CA TYR A 61 12.56 -4.46 -5.84
C TYR A 61 13.77 -3.89 -5.10
N ILE A 62 14.78 -4.71 -4.83
CA ILE A 62 15.96 -4.28 -4.07
C ILE A 62 16.78 -3.26 -4.85
N SER A 63 16.91 -3.42 -6.17
CA SER A 63 17.63 -2.44 -7.01
C SER A 63 17.01 -1.05 -6.91
N ARG A 64 15.67 -0.97 -6.93
CA ARG A 64 14.95 0.30 -6.77
C ARG A 64 15.03 0.86 -5.35
N GLN A 65 15.01 -0.01 -4.33
CA GLN A 65 15.12 0.40 -2.94
C GLN A 65 16.49 1.01 -2.62
N THR A 66 17.57 0.47 -3.18
CA THR A 66 18.95 0.92 -2.92
C THR A 66 19.53 1.88 -3.97
N GLU A 67 18.75 2.24 -4.99
CA GLU A 67 19.20 3.12 -6.08
C GLU A 67 19.74 4.47 -5.58
N LYS A 68 19.07 5.05 -4.57
CA LYS A 68 19.43 6.31 -3.94
C LYS A 68 18.76 6.48 -2.58
N ASN A 69 19.15 7.50 -1.83
CA ASN A 69 18.49 7.88 -0.60
C ASN A 69 17.19 8.66 -0.87
N TRP A 70 16.08 7.93 -1.03
CA TRP A 70 14.75 8.49 -1.32
C TRP A 70 14.29 9.54 -0.32
N LYS A 71 14.69 9.42 0.95
CA LYS A 71 14.29 10.33 2.03
C LYS A 71 14.85 11.74 1.84
N GLU A 72 16.06 11.86 1.31
CA GLU A 72 16.72 13.15 1.12
C GLU A 72 16.06 13.96 0.00
N GLU A 73 15.63 13.28 -1.07
CA GLU A 73 14.97 13.90 -2.22
C GLU A 73 13.47 14.11 -1.98
N PHE A 74 12.81 13.15 -1.33
CA PHE A 74 11.38 13.18 -1.03
C PHE A 74 11.13 12.98 0.48
N PRO A 75 11.31 14.04 1.29
CA PRO A 75 11.26 13.93 2.75
C PRO A 75 9.85 13.78 3.33
N ILE A 76 8.80 13.98 2.51
CA ILE A 76 7.41 13.97 2.95
C ILE A 76 6.72 12.70 2.44
N ASN A 77 6.14 11.93 3.37
CA ASN A 77 5.27 10.81 3.03
C ASN A 77 3.87 11.33 2.72
N ILE A 78 3.39 11.04 1.51
CA ILE A 78 2.02 11.35 1.09
C ILE A 78 1.21 10.07 1.19
N VAL A 79 0.13 10.11 1.96
CA VAL A 79 -0.81 9.00 2.13
C VAL A 79 -2.16 9.44 1.59
N SER A 80 -2.69 8.68 0.62
CA SER A 80 -4.05 8.87 0.14
C SER A 80 -5.04 8.07 0.99
N GLY A 81 -6.11 8.73 1.40
CA GLY A 81 -7.22 8.14 2.15
C GLY A 81 -8.52 8.16 1.35
N ARG A 82 -9.60 7.72 2.01
CA ARG A 82 -10.97 7.90 1.52
C ARG A 82 -11.75 8.69 2.55
N VAL A 83 -12.68 9.49 2.05
CA VAL A 83 -13.69 10.18 2.84
C VAL A 83 -15.02 9.44 2.69
N VAL A 84 -15.97 9.72 3.56
CA VAL A 84 -17.25 8.99 3.57
C VAL A 84 -18.09 9.33 2.34
N GLU A 85 -17.94 10.54 1.82
CA GLU A 85 -18.77 11.16 0.79
C GLU A 85 -18.37 10.75 -0.63
N HIS A 86 -17.19 10.16 -0.81
CA HIS A 86 -16.62 9.87 -2.13
C HIS A 86 -16.16 8.43 -2.29
N MET A 87 -16.40 7.88 -3.48
CA MET A 87 -16.07 6.50 -3.83
C MET A 87 -15.23 6.43 -5.09
N GLY A 88 -14.22 5.55 -5.08
CA GLY A 88 -13.39 5.27 -6.24
C GLY A 88 -12.67 6.53 -6.74
N THR A 89 -12.78 6.82 -8.03
CA THR A 89 -12.27 8.05 -8.65
C THR A 89 -13.17 9.27 -8.42
N GLY A 90 -14.28 9.09 -7.70
CA GLY A 90 -15.28 10.12 -7.45
C GLY A 90 -16.10 10.49 -8.68
N THR A 91 -16.13 9.68 -9.75
CA THR A 91 -16.86 10.02 -10.98
C THR A 91 -18.36 10.19 -10.71
N GLU A 92 -18.96 9.29 -9.95
CA GLU A 92 -20.38 9.35 -9.60
C GLU A 92 -20.63 10.37 -8.47
N THR A 93 -19.79 10.34 -7.44
CA THR A 93 -20.02 11.15 -6.22
C THR A 93 -19.72 12.63 -6.42
N ARG A 94 -18.83 13.01 -7.35
CA ARG A 94 -18.63 14.43 -7.72
C ARG A 94 -19.75 14.98 -8.60
N ALA A 95 -20.51 14.12 -9.28
CA ALA A 95 -21.69 14.53 -10.05
C ALA A 95 -22.94 14.69 -9.17
N SER A 96 -22.94 14.11 -7.96
CA SER A 96 -24.01 14.29 -6.98
C SER A 96 -23.86 15.62 -6.26
N HIS A 97 -24.80 16.54 -6.47
CA HIS A 97 -24.80 17.87 -5.84
C HIS A 97 -24.65 17.80 -4.31
N TYR A 98 -25.35 16.86 -3.66
CA TYR A 98 -25.32 16.73 -2.20
C TYR A 98 -23.98 16.22 -1.66
N LEU A 99 -23.32 15.31 -2.37
CA LEU A 99 -22.04 14.75 -1.92
C LEU A 99 -20.89 15.70 -2.24
N ALA A 100 -20.94 16.36 -3.40
CA ALA A 100 -19.99 17.38 -3.77
C ALA A 100 -20.05 18.59 -2.82
N GLU A 101 -21.21 18.94 -2.29
CA GLU A 101 -21.32 20.04 -1.31
C GLU A 101 -20.58 19.74 -0.01
N LEU A 102 -20.56 18.48 0.44
CA LEU A 102 -19.91 18.08 1.70
C LEU A 102 -18.37 18.05 1.61
N SER A 103 -17.83 17.65 0.45
CA SER A 103 -16.39 17.62 0.20
C SER A 103 -16.09 18.15 -1.22
N PRO A 104 -16.12 19.47 -1.41
CA PRO A 104 -16.12 20.07 -2.75
C PRO A 104 -14.76 20.08 -3.45
N GLU A 105 -13.68 20.09 -2.68
CA GLU A 105 -12.34 20.36 -3.19
C GLU A 105 -11.34 19.28 -2.78
N MET A 106 -10.26 19.17 -3.56
CA MET A 106 -9.10 18.37 -3.18
C MET A 106 -8.38 19.08 -2.03
N TYR A 107 -8.09 18.35 -0.96
CA TYR A 107 -7.35 18.89 0.18
C TYR A 107 -6.23 17.93 0.61
N GLY A 108 -5.29 18.47 1.36
CA GLY A 108 -4.26 17.71 2.07
C GLY A 108 -4.35 17.99 3.57
N GLU A 109 -4.22 16.94 4.38
CA GLU A 109 -4.11 17.08 5.82
C GLU A 109 -2.64 17.07 6.22
N LEU A 110 -2.22 18.07 7.00
CA LEU A 110 -0.85 18.21 7.48
C LEU A 110 -0.83 18.31 8.99
N HIS A 111 0.17 17.68 9.60
CA HIS A 111 0.43 17.86 11.03
C HIS A 111 0.82 19.33 11.30
N PRO A 112 0.32 19.98 12.37
CA PRO A 112 0.58 21.40 12.65
C PRO A 112 2.06 21.79 12.65
N ASN A 113 2.92 20.96 13.25
CA ASN A 113 4.38 21.18 13.24
C ASN A 113 5.00 21.19 11.83
N MET A 114 4.47 20.38 10.91
CA MET A 114 4.94 20.36 9.52
C MET A 114 4.43 21.57 8.75
N ALA A 115 3.15 21.92 8.92
CA ALA A 115 2.57 23.13 8.35
C ALA A 115 3.36 24.38 8.78
N ALA A 116 3.68 24.51 10.07
CA ALA A 116 4.48 25.61 10.60
C ALA A 116 5.91 25.68 10.01
N LYS A 117 6.55 24.53 9.80
CA LYS A 117 7.88 24.46 9.15
C LYS A 117 7.84 24.89 7.69
N LEU A 118 6.73 24.58 7.00
CA LEU A 118 6.51 24.95 5.60
C LEU A 118 5.93 26.36 5.44
N GLY A 119 5.53 27.01 6.54
CA GLY A 119 4.89 28.32 6.51
C GLY A 119 3.43 28.31 6.01
N ILE A 120 2.81 27.13 5.93
CA ILE A 120 1.46 26.93 5.38
C ILE A 120 0.42 27.18 6.46
N LYS A 121 -0.59 27.99 6.15
CA LYS A 121 -1.74 28.26 7.02
C LYS A 121 -2.94 27.40 6.61
N HIS A 122 -3.88 27.25 7.55
CA HIS A 122 -5.13 26.54 7.26
C HIS A 122 -5.94 27.29 6.19
N GLY A 123 -6.42 26.55 5.18
CA GLY A 123 -7.18 27.10 4.06
C GLY A 123 -6.33 27.82 3.00
N GLU A 124 -5.01 27.77 3.12
CA GLU A 124 -4.11 28.27 2.08
C GLU A 124 -4.06 27.29 0.89
N MET A 125 -4.08 27.83 -0.32
CA MET A 125 -4.05 27.09 -1.59
C MET A 125 -2.64 26.98 -2.14
#